data_AF-A0AAD9CPQ3-F1
#
_entry.id   AF-A0AAD9CPQ3-F1
#
_cell.length_a   1.000
_cell.length_b   1.000
_cell.length_c   1.000
_cell.angle_alpha   90.00
_cell.angle_beta   90.00
_cell.angle_gamma   90.00
#
_symmetry.space_group_name_H-M   'P 1'
#
loop_
_entity.id
_entity.type
_entity.pdbx_description
1 polymer ?
#
loop_
_entity_poly.entity_id
_entity_poly.type
_entity_poly.pdbx_seq_one_letter_code
_entity_poly.pdbx_strand_id
1 'polypeptide(L)' 'MALVFPMEYSVPFMETSAKTGVNVELAFTAVSKELKHRAVQHPNEPKFQIHEYIEAQKEKSGCCSYI' A
#
# COMPACT_ATOMS: atom_id res chain seq x y z
N MET A 1 -0.28 -14.23 -13.49
CA MET A 1 1.15 -14.39 -13.17
C MET A 1 1.30 -14.08 -11.69
N ALA A 2 1.45 -15.11 -10.85
CA ALA A 2 1.82 -14.92 -9.45
C ALA A 2 3.25 -15.45 -9.35
N LEU A 3 4.22 -14.54 -9.24
CA LEU A 3 5.60 -14.92 -8.96
C LEU A 3 5.73 -15.02 -7.44
N VAL A 4 5.95 -16.25 -6.97
CA VAL A 4 6.28 -16.56 -5.59
C VAL A 4 7.79 -16.42 -5.43
N PHE A 5 8.28 -15.33 -4.81
CA PHE A 5 9.58 -15.27 -4.12
C PHE A 5 9.63 -14.01 -3.21
N PRO A 6 10.15 -14.06 -1.96
CA PRO A 6 10.66 -15.17 -1.18
C PRO A 6 9.67 -15.66 -0.11
N MET A 7 9.64 -16.98 0.12
CA MET A 7 8.87 -17.69 1.15
C MET A 7 9.20 -17.27 2.61
N GLU A 8 10.19 -16.40 2.78
CA GLU A 8 10.80 -16.04 4.06
C GLU A 8 9.98 -15.04 4.88
N TYR A 9 9.02 -14.35 4.24
CA TYR A 9 8.15 -13.35 4.90
C TYR A 9 6.65 -13.54 4.65
N SER A 10 6.22 -14.61 3.95
CA SER A 10 4.80 -14.90 3.64
C SER A 10 4.00 -13.69 3.12
N VAL A 11 4.65 -12.78 2.39
CA VAL A 11 4.00 -11.58 1.85
C VAL A 11 3.44 -11.89 0.47
N PRO A 12 2.13 -11.66 0.22
CA PRO A 12 1.55 -11.86 -1.10
C PRO A 12 2.11 -10.85 -2.12
N PHE A 13 2.39 -11.30 -3.34
CA PHE A 13 2.89 -10.48 -4.43
C PHE A 13 1.91 -10.43 -5.60
N MET A 14 1.85 -9.28 -6.29
CA MET A 14 1.03 -9.08 -7.48
C MET A 14 1.69 -8.06 -8.40
N GLU A 15 1.97 -8.47 -9.65
CA GLU A 15 2.42 -7.55 -10.70
C GLU A 15 1.26 -6.67 -11.15
N THR A 16 1.47 -5.37 -11.30
CA THR A 16 0.45 -4.41 -11.74
C THR A 16 1.00 -3.50 -12.85
N SER A 17 0.10 -2.92 -13.65
CA SER A 17 0.45 -1.89 -14.62
C SER A 17 -0.49 -0.70 -14.48
N ALA A 18 0.02 0.42 -13.98
CA ALA A 18 -0.74 1.66 -13.91
C ALA A 18 -1.13 2.17 -15.31
N LYS A 19 -0.29 1.94 -16.32
CA LYS A 19 -0.52 2.39 -17.70
C LYS A 19 -1.67 1.66 -18.39
N THR A 20 -1.81 0.36 -18.15
CA THR A 20 -2.80 -0.49 -18.84
C THR A 20 -3.95 -0.94 -17.93
N GLY A 21 -3.88 -0.64 -16.63
CA GLY A 21 -4.87 -1.06 -15.64
C GLY A 21 -4.73 -2.52 -15.18
N VAL A 22 -3.75 -3.27 -15.69
CA VAL A 22 -3.56 -4.69 -15.33
C VAL A 22 -3.39 -4.85 -13.82
N ASN A 23 -4.24 -5.69 -13.22
CA ASN A 23 -4.26 -6.07 -11.81
C ASN A 23 -4.41 -4.91 -10.80
N VAL A 24 -4.70 -3.70 -11.25
CA VAL A 24 -4.83 -2.53 -10.36
C VAL A 24 -6.04 -2.69 -9.43
N GLU A 25 -7.22 -2.94 -9.99
CA GLU A 25 -8.46 -3.10 -9.22
C GLU A 25 -8.37 -4.28 -8.24
N LEU A 26 -7.80 -5.40 -8.70
CA LEU A 26 -7.63 -6.59 -7.88
C LEU A 26 -6.68 -6.34 -6.70
N ALA A 27 -5.56 -5.64 -6.93
CA ALA A 27 -4.62 -5.27 -5.87
C ALA A 27 -5.28 -4.39 -4.81
N PHE A 28 -5.97 -3.32 -5.23
CA PHE A 28 -6.65 -2.42 -4.30
C PHE A 28 -7.76 -3.12 -3.52
N THR A 29 -8.52 -4.01 -4.17
CA THR A 29 -9.59 -4.77 -3.51
C THR A 29 -9.04 -5.74 -2.47
N ALA A 30 -7.95 -6.46 -2.79
CA ALA A 30 -7.32 -7.40 -1.88
C ALA A 30 -6.79 -6.68 -0.62
N VAL A 31 -6.06 -5.58 -0.79
CA VAL A 31 -5.55 -4.77 0.32
C VAL A 31 -6.69 -4.20 1.17
N SER A 32 -7.74 -3.69 0.52
CA SER A 32 -8.91 -3.12 1.24
C SER A 32 -9.62 -4.17 2.11
N LYS A 33 -9.77 -5.40 1.61
CA LYS A 33 -10.36 -6.51 2.37
C LYS A 33 -9.53 -6.86 3.61
N GLU A 34 -8.21 -6.94 3.45
CA GLU A 34 -7.29 -7.25 4.54
C GLU A 34 -7.28 -6.15 5.61
N LEU A 35 -7.21 -4.88 5.20
CA LEU A 35 -7.26 -3.74 6.13
C LEU A 35 -8.57 -3.72 6.92
N LYS A 36 -9.71 -3.98 6.27
CA LYS A 36 -11.01 -4.08 6.94
C LYS A 36 -11.05 -5.24 7.93
N HIS A 37 -10.51 -6.41 7.56
CA HIS A 37 -10.45 -7.57 8.44
C HIS A 37 -9.64 -7.27 9.71
N ARG A 38 -8.44 -6.69 9.57
CA ARG A 38 -7.60 -6.29 10.70
C ARG A 38 -8.27 -5.28 11.62
N ALA A 39 -8.92 -4.27 11.05
CA ALA A 39 -9.63 -3.25 11.83
C ALA A 39 -10.78 -3.80 12.69
N VAL A 40 -11.40 -4.91 12.28
CA VAL A 40 -12.42 -5.61 13.07
C VAL A 40 -11.78 -6.42 14.21
N GLN A 41 -10.63 -7.07 13.95
CA GLN A 41 -9.94 -7.88 14.95
C GLN A 41 -9.25 -7.04 16.03
N HIS A 42 -8.72 -5.88 15.66
CA HIS A 42 -7.99 -4.99 16.57
C HIS A 42 -8.62 -3.59 16.62
N PRO A 43 -9.75 -3.42 17.32
CA PRO A 43 -10.49 -2.16 17.33
C PRO A 43 -9.73 -1.00 18.00
N ASN A 44 -8.72 -1.32 18.83
CA ASN A 44 -7.94 -0.35 19.60
C ASN A 44 -6.61 0.03 18.91
N GLU A 45 -6.27 -0.58 17.79
CA GLU A 45 -5.07 -0.19 17.04
C GLU A 45 -5.29 1.17 16.35
N PRO A 46 -4.24 2.00 16.27
CA PRO A 46 -4.31 3.27 15.56
C PRO A 46 -4.64 3.03 14.08
N LYS A 47 -5.65 3.77 13.59
CA LYS A 47 -6.09 3.67 12.19
C LYS A 47 -5.18 4.51 11.31
N PHE A 48 -4.90 4.00 10.12
CA PHE A 48 -4.19 4.78 9.10
C PHE A 48 -5.00 6.02 8.70
N GLN A 49 -4.43 7.21 8.92
CA GLN A 49 -5.02 8.50 8.54
C GLN A 49 -4.35 9.01 7.27
N ILE A 50 -5.06 8.93 6.15
CA ILE A 50 -4.49 9.27 4.83
C ILE A 50 -4.05 10.73 4.73
N HIS A 51 -4.76 11.65 5.40
CA HIS A 51 -4.44 13.08 5.40
C HIS A 51 -3.07 13.34 6.04
N GLU A 52 -2.83 12.77 7.24
CA GLU A 52 -1.54 12.87 7.95
C GLU A 52 -0.39 12.28 7.13
N TYR A 53 -0.63 11.14 6.47
CA TYR A 53 0.37 10.53 5.60
C TYR A 53 0.73 11.44 4.41
N ILE A 54 -0.26 12.01 3.73
CA ILE A 54 -0.03 12.91 2.58
C ILE A 54 0.75 14.15 3.02
N GLU A 55 0.38 14.75 4.15
CA GLU A 55 1.09 15.91 4.71
C GLU A 55 2.55 15.57 5.04
N ALA A 56 2.81 14.44 5.69
CA ALA A 56 4.16 13.98 6.00
C ALA A 56 5.02 13.68 4.75
N GLN A 57 4.42 13.29 3.62
CA GLN A 57 5.14 13.11 2.36
C GLN A 57 5.45 14.43 1.64
N LYS A 58 4.59 15.44 1.75
CA LYS A 58 4.82 16.76 1.13
C LYS A 58 6.10 17.41 1.67
N GLU A 59 6.31 17.35 2.98
CA GLU A 59 7.52 17.87 3.65
C GLU A 59 8.82 17.18 3.17
N LYS A 60 8.73 15.93 2.71
CA LYS A 60 9.88 15.17 2.20
C LYS A 60 10.18 15.40 0.72
N SER A 61 9.25 16.02 -0.02
CA SER A 61 9.38 16.26 -1.46
C SER A 61 10.07 17.58 -1.82
N GLY A 62 10.99 18.06 -0.98
CA GLY A 62 11.94 19.13 -1.30
C GLY A 62 12.99 18.66 -2.30
N CYS A 63 12.62 18.50 -3.57
CA CYS A 63 13.56 18.31 -4.67
C CYS A 63 14.04 19.68 -5.17
N CYS A 64 15.36 19.82 -5.39
CA CYS A 64 16.11 20.98 -5.89
C CYS A 64 16.67 21.96 -4.83
N SER A 65 17.78 21.60 -4.19
CA SER A 65 18.80 22.58 -3.81
C SER A 65 19.71 22.82 -5.02
N TYR A 66 19.44 23.87 -5.79
CA TYR A 66 20.44 24.44 -6.69
C TYR A 66 21.60 24.94 -5.84
N ILE A 67 22.73 24.22 -5.83
CA ILE A 67 24.10 24.76 -5.89
C ILE A 67 24.94 23.73 -6.65
#